data_AF-A0A3M0GYK0-F1
#
_entry.id   AF-A0A3M0GYK0-F1
#
_cell.length_a   1.000
_cell.length_b   1.000
_cell.length_c   1.000
_cell.angle_alpha   90.00
_cell.angle_beta   90.00
_cell.angle_gamma   90.00
#
_symmetry.space_group_name_H-M   'P 1'
#
loop_
_entity.id
_entity.type
_entity.pdbx_description
1 polymer ?
#
loop_
_entity_poly.entity_id
_entity_poly.type
_entity_poly.pdbx_seq_one_letter_code
_entity_poly.pdbx_strand_id
1 'polypeptide(L)'
;MWFLDNLTQPAATVLASLGIIVAAIITFAIGLLSRRQLDRHHKATHTLADTQALRGRFTTITAQLADPAPAIRTAAVSALEALADDWLDRDKPRETQACINVLCDYLRTPYETSTRNPHLRKETRRTHRTKYDYTDTTHEYPYDDLDTRHAITRTIAAHLQPHHDHSWSSFDYDLTGAYLHNLNLDFAVFSGKTTSFEDATFSGERTSFFGATSTGKYTSFSGAAFSSKRTNFENVTFNGEYTWFSKATFSGKSANFEWTRFRSSEYTSFSGATFRSEYTTFDRATFSGDYTSFTESTFDGEIISFDEATFSSRLGTTFRHATFSATKTSFENPRVWIKVEMDWDRLPGSVAGPLPTQPASVHPHEWPPVPKPLTG
;
A
#
# COMPACT_ATOMS: atom_id res chain seq x y z
N MET A 1 75.21 -38.65 -14.61
CA MET A 1 75.81 -39.87 -14.03
C MET A 1 75.30 -39.96 -12.61
N TRP A 2 74.49 -40.91 -12.17
CA TRP A 2 74.49 -42.32 -12.53
C TRP A 2 73.23 -42.95 -11.88
N PHE A 3 72.14 -43.17 -12.62
CA PHE A 3 71.03 -44.06 -12.23
C PHE A 3 70.05 -44.33 -13.40
N LEU A 4 70.56 -44.57 -14.62
CA LEU A 4 69.74 -44.99 -15.78
C LEU A 4 70.47 -46.01 -16.68
N ASP A 5 71.42 -46.79 -16.14
CA ASP A 5 72.09 -47.86 -16.91
C ASP A 5 71.40 -49.21 -16.65
N ASN A 6 70.18 -49.39 -17.19
CA ASN A 6 69.59 -50.68 -17.63
C ASN A 6 68.09 -50.57 -17.94
N LEU A 7 67.74 -49.73 -18.91
CA LEU A 7 66.45 -49.81 -19.58
C LEU A 7 66.72 -50.16 -21.04
N THR A 8 66.34 -51.37 -21.44
CA THR A 8 66.32 -51.78 -22.84
C THR A 8 65.52 -50.75 -23.65
N GLN A 9 65.94 -50.51 -24.90
CA GLN A 9 65.42 -49.48 -25.81
C GLN A 9 63.88 -49.26 -25.85
N PRO A 10 62.97 -50.23 -25.56
CA PRO A 10 61.52 -49.94 -25.52
C PRO A 10 61.00 -49.22 -24.26
N ALA A 11 61.71 -49.18 -23.14
CA ALA A 11 61.15 -48.65 -21.88
C ALA A 11 61.34 -47.12 -21.70
N ALA A 12 62.39 -46.54 -22.28
CA ALA A 12 62.63 -45.10 -22.25
C ALA A 12 61.66 -44.30 -23.15
N THR A 13 61.24 -44.89 -24.27
CA THR A 13 60.23 -44.31 -25.18
C THR A 13 58.82 -44.33 -24.57
N VAL A 14 58.47 -45.37 -23.82
CA VAL A 14 57.18 -45.45 -23.11
C VAL A 14 57.10 -44.39 -22.01
N LEU A 15 58.14 -44.21 -21.20
CA LEU A 15 58.16 -43.18 -20.15
C LEU A 15 58.15 -41.75 -20.71
N ALA A 16 58.88 -41.49 -21.80
CA ALA A 16 58.84 -40.20 -22.48
C ALA A 16 57.45 -39.91 -23.07
N SER A 17 56.78 -40.91 -23.65
CA SER A 17 55.43 -40.77 -24.20
C SER A 17 54.37 -40.49 -23.11
N LEU A 18 54.49 -41.10 -21.94
CA LEU A 18 53.65 -40.81 -20.77
C LEU A 18 53.85 -39.38 -20.25
N GLY A 19 55.09 -38.90 -20.18
CA GLY A 19 55.39 -37.52 -19.79
C GLY A 19 54.76 -36.48 -20.72
N ILE A 20 54.77 -36.73 -22.03
CA ILE A 20 54.14 -35.86 -23.03
C ILE A 20 52.62 -35.86 -22.89
N ILE A 21 52.00 -37.01 -22.66
CA ILE A 21 50.54 -37.12 -22.47
C ILE A 21 50.12 -36.38 -21.18
N VAL A 22 50.84 -36.57 -20.08
CA VAL A 22 50.55 -35.88 -18.81
C VAL A 22 50.73 -34.37 -18.96
N ALA A 23 51.80 -33.91 -19.61
CA ALA A 23 52.01 -32.49 -19.89
C ALA A 23 50.90 -31.92 -20.77
N ALA A 24 50.47 -32.63 -21.81
CA ALA A 24 49.36 -32.21 -22.68
C ALA A 24 48.03 -32.11 -21.93
N ILE A 25 47.74 -33.06 -21.03
CA ILE A 25 46.54 -33.04 -20.17
C ILE A 25 46.58 -31.83 -19.22
N ILE A 26 47.73 -31.55 -18.60
CA ILE A 26 47.90 -30.40 -17.71
C ILE A 26 47.72 -29.09 -18.48
N THR A 27 48.36 -28.94 -19.65
CA THR A 27 48.22 -27.73 -20.49
C THR A 27 46.79 -27.54 -20.98
N PHE A 28 46.11 -28.63 -21.38
CA PHE A 28 44.69 -28.58 -21.75
C PHE A 28 43.79 -28.20 -20.57
N ALA A 29 44.02 -28.77 -19.39
CA ALA A 29 43.27 -28.46 -18.18
C ALA A 29 43.46 -27.00 -17.74
N ILE A 30 44.70 -26.49 -17.75
CA ILE A 30 45.00 -25.08 -17.48
C ILE A 30 44.33 -24.18 -18.52
N GLY A 31 44.42 -24.51 -19.81
CA GLY A 31 43.75 -23.75 -20.88
C GLY A 31 42.24 -23.71 -20.73
N LEU A 32 41.60 -24.82 -20.35
CA LEU A 32 40.17 -24.90 -20.10
C LEU A 32 39.76 -24.07 -18.86
N LEU A 33 40.55 -24.16 -17.78
CA LEU A 33 40.32 -23.37 -16.57
C LEU A 33 40.49 -21.87 -16.81
N SER A 34 41.52 -21.45 -17.54
CA SER A 34 41.74 -20.05 -17.92
C SER A 34 40.62 -19.52 -18.81
N ARG A 35 40.12 -20.31 -19.78
CA ARG A 35 38.94 -19.92 -20.58
C ARG A 35 37.70 -19.75 -19.70
N ARG A 36 37.43 -20.73 -18.82
CA ARG A 36 36.30 -20.64 -17.87
C ARG A 36 36.45 -19.50 -16.86
N GLN A 37 37.67 -19.13 -16.49
CA GLN A 37 37.94 -17.98 -15.62
C GLN A 37 37.75 -16.67 -16.36
N LEU A 38 38.23 -16.57 -17.61
CA LEU A 38 38.04 -15.39 -18.46
C LEU A 38 36.58 -15.16 -18.78
N ASP A 39 35.82 -16.21 -19.12
CA ASP A 39 34.38 -16.12 -19.36
C ASP A 39 33.63 -15.68 -18.10
N ARG A 40 34.01 -16.21 -16.92
CA ARG A 40 33.42 -15.80 -15.64
C ARG A 40 33.77 -14.36 -15.29
N HIS A 41 35.02 -13.96 -15.48
CA HIS A 41 35.47 -12.60 -15.23
C HIS A 41 34.76 -11.63 -16.18
N HIS A 42 34.68 -11.94 -17.47
CA HIS A 42 34.02 -11.13 -18.48
C HIS A 42 32.53 -10.97 -18.18
N LYS A 43 31.82 -12.06 -17.87
CA LYS A 43 30.42 -12.01 -17.42
C LYS A 43 30.27 -11.16 -16.15
N ALA A 44 31.11 -11.39 -15.15
CA ALA A 44 31.06 -10.63 -13.89
C ALA A 44 31.33 -9.14 -14.10
N THR A 45 32.31 -8.76 -14.93
CA THR A 45 32.58 -7.34 -15.24
C THR A 45 31.45 -6.71 -16.04
N HIS A 46 30.85 -7.43 -17.01
CA HIS A 46 29.68 -6.93 -17.74
C HIS A 46 28.50 -6.70 -16.80
N THR A 47 28.16 -7.68 -15.95
CA THR A 47 27.08 -7.53 -14.96
C THR A 47 27.33 -6.37 -13.99
N LEU A 48 28.58 -6.18 -13.56
CA LEU A 48 28.95 -5.06 -12.68
C LEU A 48 28.77 -3.71 -13.39
N ALA A 49 29.27 -3.58 -14.62
CA ALA A 49 29.14 -2.37 -15.42
C ALA A 49 27.67 -2.02 -15.70
N ASP A 50 26.85 -3.02 -16.04
CA ASP A 50 25.41 -2.85 -16.27
C ASP A 50 24.69 -2.40 -14.99
N THR A 51 25.08 -2.95 -13.84
CA THR A 51 24.53 -2.55 -12.53
C THR A 51 24.92 -1.11 -12.18
N GLN A 52 26.19 -0.73 -12.41
CA GLN A 52 26.67 0.64 -12.18
C GLN A 52 25.96 1.64 -13.10
N ALA A 53 25.73 1.29 -14.37
CA ALA A 53 25.01 2.14 -15.31
C ALA A 53 23.56 2.39 -14.86
N LEU A 54 22.83 1.34 -14.45
CA LEU A 54 21.46 1.50 -13.94
C LEU A 54 21.40 2.33 -12.65
N ARG A 55 22.35 2.13 -11.72
CA ARG A 55 22.45 2.99 -10.53
C ARG A 55 22.78 4.45 -10.87
N GLY A 56 23.59 4.67 -11.91
CA GLY A 56 23.83 6.01 -12.45
C GLY A 56 22.53 6.65 -12.96
N ARG A 57 21.72 5.90 -13.73
CA ARG A 57 20.40 6.35 -14.19
C ARG A 57 19.47 6.67 -13.02
N PHE A 58 19.44 5.81 -11.99
CA PHE A 58 18.68 6.05 -10.76
C PHE A 58 18.96 7.45 -10.21
N THR A 59 20.24 7.78 -9.96
CA THR A 59 20.65 9.09 -9.43
C THR A 59 20.25 10.25 -10.33
N THR A 60 20.33 10.09 -11.66
CA THR A 60 19.90 11.13 -12.60
C THR A 60 18.38 11.34 -12.56
N ILE A 61 17.61 10.25 -12.58
CA ILE A 61 16.13 10.30 -12.60
C ILE A 61 15.60 10.88 -11.28
N THR A 62 16.16 10.48 -10.14
CA THR A 62 15.74 11.05 -8.84
C THR A 62 16.00 12.55 -8.76
N ALA A 63 17.10 13.05 -9.33
CA ALA A 63 17.36 14.48 -9.44
C ALA A 63 16.34 15.20 -10.35
N GLN A 64 15.96 14.58 -11.48
CA GLN A 64 14.93 15.12 -12.38
C GLN A 64 13.54 15.16 -11.73
N LEU A 65 13.25 14.26 -10.80
CA LEU A 65 12.00 14.28 -10.06
C LEU A 65 11.90 15.51 -9.14
N ALA A 66 13.03 16.09 -8.71
CA ALA A 66 13.09 17.34 -7.95
C ALA A 66 13.17 18.61 -8.83
N ASP A 67 13.07 18.47 -10.16
CA ASP A 67 13.20 19.60 -11.09
C ASP A 67 12.01 20.57 -10.97
N PRO A 68 12.23 21.91 -11.04
CA PRO A 68 11.14 22.88 -10.99
C PRO A 68 10.15 22.75 -12.16
N ALA A 69 10.55 22.22 -13.32
CA ALA A 69 9.69 22.05 -14.48
C ALA A 69 8.79 20.80 -14.35
N PRO A 70 7.45 20.95 -14.35
CA PRO A 70 6.51 19.81 -14.24
C PRO A 70 6.69 18.74 -15.32
N ALA A 71 7.03 19.16 -16.54
CA ALA A 71 7.28 18.24 -17.65
C ALA A 71 8.50 17.34 -17.40
N ILE A 72 9.55 17.87 -16.76
CA ILE A 72 10.76 17.10 -16.42
C ILE A 72 10.42 16.10 -15.31
N ARG A 73 9.69 16.53 -14.27
CA ARG A 73 9.26 15.62 -13.20
C ARG A 73 8.39 14.48 -13.72
N THR A 74 7.43 14.79 -14.60
CA THR A 74 6.53 13.79 -15.19
C THR A 74 7.30 12.80 -16.06
N ALA A 75 8.27 13.26 -16.86
CA ALA A 75 9.15 12.38 -17.64
C ALA A 75 10.04 11.51 -16.72
N ALA A 76 10.47 12.04 -15.57
CA ALA A 76 11.23 11.29 -14.58
C ALA A 76 10.42 10.13 -13.98
N VAL A 77 9.10 10.28 -13.81
CA VAL A 77 8.21 9.17 -13.36
C VAL A 77 8.27 7.99 -14.33
N SER A 78 8.06 8.22 -15.63
CA SER A 78 8.14 7.14 -16.64
C SER A 78 9.54 6.55 -16.75
N ALA A 79 10.59 7.36 -16.58
CA ALA A 79 11.96 6.86 -16.56
C ALA A 79 12.25 5.98 -15.32
N LEU A 80 11.69 6.34 -14.17
CA LEU A 80 11.84 5.57 -12.93
C LEU A 80 11.04 4.27 -12.96
N GLU A 81 9.87 4.27 -13.58
CA GLU A 81 9.06 3.08 -13.89
C GLU A 81 9.88 2.09 -14.73
N ALA A 82 10.38 2.53 -15.89
CA ALA A 82 11.21 1.69 -16.76
C ALA A 82 12.48 1.16 -16.04
N LEU A 83 13.09 1.97 -15.17
CA LEU A 83 14.22 1.54 -14.37
C LEU A 83 13.85 0.48 -13.32
N ALA A 84 12.68 0.60 -12.69
CA ALA A 84 12.18 -0.38 -11.74
C ALA A 84 11.94 -1.74 -12.42
N ASP A 85 11.41 -1.72 -13.64
CA ASP A 85 11.19 -2.90 -14.46
C ASP A 85 12.50 -3.52 -14.94
N ASP A 86 13.47 -2.70 -15.38
CA ASP A 86 14.85 -3.14 -15.69
C ASP A 86 15.49 -3.87 -14.50
N TRP A 87 15.24 -3.39 -13.26
CA TRP A 87 15.71 -4.06 -12.05
C TRP A 87 14.96 -5.35 -11.74
N LEU A 88 13.66 -5.40 -12.03
CA LEU A 88 12.83 -6.57 -11.81
C LEU A 88 13.24 -7.71 -12.75
N ASP A 89 13.45 -7.40 -14.03
CA ASP A 89 13.95 -8.35 -15.05
C ASP A 89 15.32 -8.96 -14.70
N ARG A 90 16.08 -8.27 -13.83
CA ARG A 90 17.40 -8.70 -13.36
C ARG A 90 17.36 -9.38 -11.98
N ASP A 91 16.18 -9.66 -11.45
CA ASP A 91 15.97 -10.24 -10.12
C ASP A 91 16.69 -9.42 -9.02
N LYS A 92 16.49 -8.09 -9.06
CA LYS A 92 17.02 -7.14 -8.07
C LYS A 92 15.89 -6.45 -7.30
N PRO A 93 15.09 -7.20 -6.51
CA PRO A 93 13.92 -6.63 -5.81
C PRO A 93 14.28 -5.49 -4.85
N ARG A 94 15.50 -5.48 -4.28
CA ARG A 94 15.95 -4.35 -3.43
C ARG A 94 16.08 -3.03 -4.20
N GLU A 95 16.50 -3.09 -5.47
CA GLU A 95 16.67 -1.91 -6.30
C GLU A 95 15.31 -1.48 -6.88
N THR A 96 14.43 -2.42 -7.22
CA THR A 96 13.03 -2.14 -7.58
C THR A 96 12.29 -1.45 -6.43
N GLN A 97 12.41 -1.96 -5.19
CA GLN A 97 11.86 -1.31 -4.00
C GLN A 97 12.41 0.11 -3.82
N ALA A 98 13.69 0.35 -4.10
CA ALA A 98 14.26 1.69 -4.00
C ALA A 98 13.63 2.68 -5.00
N CYS A 99 13.26 2.22 -6.20
CA CYS A 99 12.53 3.02 -7.18
C CYS A 99 11.11 3.33 -6.68
N ILE A 100 10.40 2.33 -6.15
CA ILE A 100 9.06 2.51 -5.55
C ILE A 100 9.12 3.47 -4.35
N ASN A 101 10.16 3.37 -3.51
CA ASN A 101 10.33 4.26 -2.37
C ASN A 101 10.48 5.72 -2.79
N VAL A 102 11.22 6.02 -3.87
CA VAL A 102 11.33 7.40 -4.37
C VAL A 102 9.97 7.95 -4.83
N LEU A 103 9.16 7.12 -5.50
CA LEU A 103 7.80 7.48 -5.91
C LEU A 103 6.92 7.78 -4.67
N CYS A 104 6.97 6.91 -3.67
CA CYS A 104 6.27 7.08 -2.39
C CYS A 104 6.76 8.34 -1.63
N ASP A 105 8.07 8.56 -1.54
CA ASP A 105 8.67 9.72 -0.89
C ASP A 105 8.20 11.01 -1.55
N TYR A 106 8.10 11.05 -2.88
CA TYR A 106 7.54 12.19 -3.60
C TYR A 106 6.09 12.44 -3.18
N LEU A 107 5.23 11.41 -3.12
CA LEU A 107 3.83 11.53 -2.71
C LEU A 107 3.66 11.97 -1.25
N ARG A 108 4.66 11.69 -0.39
CA ARG A 108 4.70 12.11 1.01
C ARG A 108 5.18 13.54 1.22
N THR A 109 5.76 14.18 0.21
CA THR A 109 6.09 15.61 0.32
C THR A 109 4.81 16.42 0.56
N PRO A 110 4.81 17.38 1.51
CA PRO A 110 3.62 18.19 1.80
C PRO A 110 3.08 18.83 0.53
N TYR A 111 1.77 18.66 0.29
CA TYR A 111 1.07 19.32 -0.80
C TYR A 111 0.24 20.47 -0.25
N GLU A 112 0.63 21.69 -0.57
CA GLU A 112 -0.24 22.85 -0.35
C GLU A 112 -1.26 22.89 -1.49
N THR A 113 -2.55 22.73 -1.15
CA THR A 113 -3.62 22.75 -2.14
C THR A 113 -3.56 24.07 -2.92
N SER A 114 -3.33 23.99 -4.23
CA SER A 114 -3.41 25.15 -5.11
C SER A 114 -4.77 25.81 -4.93
N THR A 115 -4.79 27.13 -4.94
CA THR A 115 -6.02 27.90 -4.79
C THR A 115 -7.14 27.45 -5.72
N ARG A 116 -8.36 27.87 -5.37
CA ARG A 116 -9.63 27.62 -6.08
C ARG A 116 -9.62 27.87 -7.60
N ASN A 117 -8.57 28.49 -8.13
CA ASN A 117 -8.33 28.68 -9.55
C ASN A 117 -7.05 27.93 -9.97
N PRO A 118 -7.15 26.81 -10.72
CA PRO A 118 -6.01 26.01 -11.16
C PRO A 118 -5.06 26.71 -12.14
N HIS A 119 -5.41 27.91 -12.62
CA HIS A 119 -4.55 28.75 -13.46
C HIS A 119 -3.99 29.97 -12.70
N LEU A 120 -4.31 30.14 -11.42
CA LEU A 120 -3.80 31.24 -10.62
C LEU A 120 -2.34 30.94 -10.25
N ARG A 121 -1.43 31.67 -10.89
CA ARG A 121 0.03 31.50 -10.73
C ARG A 121 0.62 32.43 -9.70
N LYS A 122 -0.04 33.58 -9.52
CA LYS A 122 0.39 34.65 -8.64
C LYS A 122 -0.85 35.39 -8.18
N GLU A 123 -1.06 35.45 -6.88
CA GLU A 123 -2.06 36.31 -6.27
C GLU A 123 -1.34 37.42 -5.51
N THR A 124 -1.57 38.68 -5.90
CA THR A 124 -1.16 39.81 -5.08
C THR A 124 -2.38 40.30 -4.33
N ARG A 125 -2.43 40.01 -3.03
CA ARG A 125 -3.47 40.50 -2.15
C ARG A 125 -3.03 41.81 -1.52
N ARG A 126 -3.71 42.89 -1.88
CA ARG A 126 -3.53 44.20 -1.26
C ARG A 126 -4.38 44.29 0.00
N THR A 127 -3.73 44.41 1.16
CA THR A 127 -4.40 44.63 2.44
C THR A 127 -4.26 46.09 2.82
N HIS A 128 -5.38 46.81 2.89
CA HIS A 128 -5.38 48.22 3.26
C HIS A 128 -5.47 48.39 4.77
N ARG A 129 -4.55 49.16 5.35
CA ARG A 129 -4.68 49.70 6.71
C ARG A 129 -5.38 51.06 6.69
N THR A 130 -5.14 51.87 5.65
CA THR A 130 -5.90 53.10 5.32
C THR A 130 -6.00 53.29 3.79
N LYS A 131 -6.65 54.38 3.33
CA LYS A 131 -6.73 54.71 1.89
C LYS A 131 -5.36 54.86 1.21
N TYR A 132 -4.34 55.28 1.97
CA TYR A 132 -2.98 55.51 1.46
C TYR A 132 -1.92 54.57 2.06
N ASP A 133 -2.33 53.67 2.97
CA ASP A 133 -1.45 52.72 3.64
C ASP A 133 -1.95 51.29 3.34
N TYR A 134 -1.21 50.57 2.51
CA TYR A 134 -1.52 49.21 2.13
C TYR A 134 -0.27 48.35 2.02
N THR A 135 -0.42 47.06 2.29
CA THR A 135 0.59 46.04 2.06
C THR A 135 0.16 45.12 0.93
N ASP A 136 1.02 44.97 -0.06
CA ASP A 136 0.83 43.95 -1.10
C ASP A 136 1.51 42.66 -0.64
N THR A 137 0.71 41.64 -0.29
CA THR A 137 1.22 40.29 -0.07
C THR A 137 1.10 39.52 -1.37
N THR A 138 2.22 39.21 -1.98
CA THR A 138 2.27 38.38 -3.17
C THR A 138 2.50 36.93 -2.76
N HIS A 139 1.57 36.06 -3.13
CA HIS A 139 1.67 34.62 -2.96
C HIS A 139 1.81 33.97 -4.33
N GLU A 140 2.92 33.26 -4.54
CA GLU A 140 3.16 32.46 -5.74
C GLU A 140 2.75 31.03 -5.42
N TYR A 141 1.78 30.51 -6.17
CA TYR A 141 1.31 29.15 -5.96
C TYR A 141 2.38 28.18 -6.44
N PRO A 142 2.70 27.12 -5.67
CA PRO A 142 3.60 26.08 -6.11
C PRO A 142 3.19 25.54 -7.48
N TYR A 143 4.19 25.21 -8.31
CA TYR A 143 3.98 24.61 -9.61
C TYR A 143 3.05 23.40 -9.54
N ASP A 144 2.33 23.18 -10.65
CA ASP A 144 1.53 22.04 -11.07
C ASP A 144 2.10 20.65 -10.67
N ASP A 145 2.02 20.36 -9.38
CA ASP A 145 2.55 19.16 -8.75
C ASP A 145 1.54 18.01 -8.79
N LEU A 146 0.26 18.36 -8.92
CA LEU A 146 -0.85 17.40 -8.93
C LEU A 146 -0.75 16.44 -10.12
N ASP A 147 -0.36 16.93 -11.30
CA ASP A 147 -0.17 16.11 -12.49
C ASP A 147 0.96 15.08 -12.30
N THR A 148 2.07 15.47 -11.67
CA THR A 148 3.16 14.53 -11.32
C THR A 148 2.69 13.50 -10.30
N ARG A 149 1.99 13.90 -9.23
CA ARG A 149 1.42 12.95 -8.25
C ARG A 149 0.41 12.00 -8.89
N HIS A 150 -0.39 12.49 -9.82
CA HIS A 150 -1.31 11.66 -10.60
C HIS A 150 -0.58 10.68 -11.52
N ALA A 151 0.51 11.09 -12.16
CA ALA A 151 1.36 10.18 -12.92
C ALA A 151 1.90 9.06 -12.03
N ILE A 152 2.46 9.42 -10.87
CA ILE A 152 3.01 8.44 -9.91
C ILE A 152 1.92 7.45 -9.44
N THR A 153 0.77 7.95 -8.99
CA THR A 153 -0.32 7.08 -8.50
C THR A 153 -0.89 6.18 -9.59
N ARG A 154 -0.97 6.65 -10.85
CA ARG A 154 -1.37 5.81 -11.99
C ARG A 154 -0.34 4.73 -12.31
N THR A 155 0.95 5.05 -12.31
CA THR A 155 2.03 4.06 -12.48
C THR A 155 1.92 2.99 -11.39
N ILE A 156 1.84 3.38 -10.12
CA ILE A 156 1.68 2.42 -9.02
C ILE A 156 0.41 1.56 -9.20
N ALA A 157 -0.74 2.17 -9.52
CA ALA A 157 -2.00 1.45 -9.70
C ALA A 157 -1.96 0.43 -10.85
N ALA A 158 -1.26 0.76 -11.95
CA ALA A 158 -1.11 -0.13 -13.11
C ALA A 158 -0.29 -1.37 -12.75
N HIS A 159 0.85 -1.19 -12.08
CA HIS A 159 1.72 -2.31 -11.68
C HIS A 159 1.16 -3.17 -10.55
N LEU A 160 0.13 -2.69 -9.84
CA LEU A 160 -0.59 -3.44 -8.81
C LEU A 160 -1.72 -4.32 -9.38
N GLN A 161 -1.98 -4.29 -10.69
CA GLN A 161 -3.01 -5.13 -11.29
C GLN A 161 -2.58 -6.63 -11.27
N PRO A 162 -3.51 -7.59 -11.04
CA PRO A 162 -3.19 -9.02 -10.84
C PRO A 162 -2.42 -9.71 -11.98
N HIS A 163 -2.46 -9.15 -13.18
CA HIS A 163 -1.90 -9.74 -14.40
C HIS A 163 -0.93 -8.80 -15.11
N HIS A 164 -0.35 -7.84 -14.38
CA HIS A 164 0.69 -6.98 -14.93
C HIS A 164 2.00 -7.78 -15.11
N ASP A 165 2.63 -7.67 -16.27
CA ASP A 165 3.87 -8.42 -16.60
C ASP A 165 4.99 -8.11 -15.60
N HIS A 166 5.17 -6.82 -15.30
CA HIS A 166 6.07 -6.33 -14.25
C HIS A 166 5.30 -6.01 -12.98
N SER A 167 4.65 -7.00 -12.36
CA SER A 167 3.87 -6.77 -11.15
C SER A 167 4.71 -6.21 -10.01
N TRP A 168 4.22 -5.15 -9.37
CA TRP A 168 4.82 -4.58 -8.16
C TRP A 168 4.11 -5.04 -6.87
N SER A 169 3.18 -5.99 -6.98
CA SER A 169 2.35 -6.43 -5.86
C SER A 169 3.13 -6.95 -4.66
N SER A 170 4.34 -7.49 -4.83
CA SER A 170 5.16 -8.04 -3.74
C SER A 170 5.99 -7.01 -2.97
N PHE A 171 5.91 -5.73 -3.33
CA PHE A 171 6.69 -4.66 -2.71
C PHE A 171 5.94 -3.93 -1.60
N ASP A 172 6.69 -3.29 -0.73
CA ASP A 172 6.16 -2.49 0.38
C ASP A 172 5.84 -1.06 -0.10
N TYR A 173 4.79 -0.47 0.48
CA TYR A 173 4.36 0.90 0.17
C TYR A 173 4.25 1.71 1.45
N ASP A 174 4.97 2.82 1.50
CA ASP A 174 4.88 3.79 2.59
C ASP A 174 4.36 5.13 2.05
N LEU A 175 3.06 5.35 2.18
CA LEU A 175 2.36 6.58 1.79
C LEU A 175 1.91 7.35 3.03
N THR A 176 2.66 7.22 4.14
CA THR A 176 2.35 7.90 5.40
C THR A 176 2.36 9.42 5.22
N GLY A 177 1.26 10.09 5.57
CA GLY A 177 1.08 11.53 5.42
C GLY A 177 0.89 12.01 3.98
N ALA A 178 0.74 11.11 3.01
CA ALA A 178 0.60 11.48 1.60
C ALA A 178 -0.72 12.19 1.32
N TYR A 179 -0.69 13.13 0.35
CA TYR A 179 -1.90 13.74 -0.21
C TYR A 179 -2.27 13.05 -1.52
N LEU A 180 -3.42 12.36 -1.53
CA LEU A 180 -3.87 11.45 -2.59
C LEU A 180 -5.19 11.93 -3.19
N HIS A 181 -5.10 12.72 -4.26
CA HIS A 181 -6.24 13.29 -4.96
C HIS A 181 -6.76 12.39 -6.08
N ASN A 182 -8.05 12.07 -6.09
CA ASN A 182 -8.71 11.20 -7.07
C ASN A 182 -8.06 9.81 -7.21
N LEU A 183 -7.58 9.23 -6.11
CA LEU A 183 -6.88 7.95 -6.11
C LEU A 183 -7.78 6.81 -6.61
N ASN A 184 -7.27 6.04 -7.57
CA ASN A 184 -7.89 4.81 -8.04
C ASN A 184 -6.90 3.65 -7.92
N LEU A 185 -7.23 2.70 -7.05
CA LEU A 185 -6.54 1.44 -6.80
C LEU A 185 -7.51 0.27 -6.94
N ASP A 186 -8.49 0.39 -7.83
CA ASP A 186 -9.44 -0.68 -8.13
C ASP A 186 -8.68 -1.94 -8.57
N PHE A 187 -9.05 -3.07 -7.98
CA PHE A 187 -8.46 -4.40 -8.17
C PHE A 187 -6.96 -4.51 -7.85
N ALA A 188 -6.37 -3.50 -7.22
CA ALA A 188 -4.96 -3.53 -6.82
C ALA A 188 -4.68 -4.68 -5.84
N VAL A 189 -3.54 -5.35 -6.03
CA VAL A 189 -3.07 -6.44 -5.16
C VAL A 189 -1.85 -5.99 -4.37
N PHE A 190 -2.01 -5.88 -3.06
CA PHE A 190 -0.93 -5.58 -2.11
C PHE A 190 -0.52 -6.86 -1.37
N SER A 191 0.62 -7.42 -1.73
CA SER A 191 1.18 -8.66 -1.13
C SER A 191 2.54 -8.47 -0.47
N GLY A 192 3.15 -7.28 -0.61
CA GLY A 192 4.29 -6.87 0.20
C GLY A 192 3.99 -6.91 1.68
N LYS A 193 5.03 -6.95 2.51
CA LYS A 193 4.90 -7.07 3.97
C LYS A 193 4.10 -5.91 4.56
N THR A 194 4.29 -4.69 4.06
CA THR A 194 3.68 -3.47 4.63
C THR A 194 3.08 -2.58 3.55
N THR A 195 1.85 -2.13 3.78
CA THR A 195 1.20 -1.06 3.01
C THR A 195 0.65 -0.03 3.99
N SER A 196 1.25 1.16 4.04
CA SER A 196 0.87 2.25 4.94
C SER A 196 0.28 3.42 4.17
N PHE A 197 -0.90 3.84 4.60
CA PHE A 197 -1.57 5.11 4.30
C PHE A 197 -1.82 5.88 5.60
N GLU A 198 -0.99 5.67 6.63
CA GLU A 198 -1.15 6.33 7.92
C GLU A 198 -1.13 7.85 7.76
N ASP A 199 -2.04 8.56 8.41
CA ASP A 199 -2.18 10.02 8.32
C ASP A 199 -2.33 10.58 6.89
N ALA A 200 -2.60 9.73 5.90
CA ALA A 200 -2.78 10.16 4.51
C ALA A 200 -4.10 10.91 4.34
N THR A 201 -4.12 11.91 3.46
CA THR A 201 -5.34 12.64 3.09
C THR A 201 -5.79 12.21 1.71
N PHE A 202 -7.01 11.66 1.62
CA PHE A 202 -7.66 11.30 0.37
C PHE A 202 -8.69 12.38 0.00
N SER A 203 -8.60 12.95 -1.20
CA SER A 203 -9.43 14.07 -1.62
C SER A 203 -9.88 13.99 -3.08
N GLY A 204 -10.78 14.90 -3.48
CA GLY A 204 -11.30 15.00 -4.84
C GLY A 204 -12.70 14.44 -4.98
N GLU A 205 -13.06 14.03 -6.20
CA GLU A 205 -14.36 13.45 -6.51
C GLU A 205 -14.48 12.02 -6.01
N ARG A 206 -13.41 11.22 -6.12
CA ARG A 206 -13.46 9.78 -5.79
C ARG A 206 -12.12 9.25 -5.28
N THR A 207 -12.19 8.47 -4.21
CA THR A 207 -11.14 7.53 -3.80
C THR A 207 -11.69 6.13 -3.91
N SER A 208 -10.97 5.23 -4.60
CA SER A 208 -11.48 3.91 -4.93
C SER A 208 -10.42 2.84 -4.71
N PHE A 209 -10.82 1.79 -3.99
CA PHE A 209 -10.10 0.54 -3.76
C PHE A 209 -10.97 -0.64 -4.20
N PHE A 210 -11.94 -0.44 -5.09
CA PHE A 210 -12.97 -1.44 -5.40
C PHE A 210 -12.33 -2.78 -5.79
N GLY A 211 -12.70 -3.87 -5.11
CA GLY A 211 -12.15 -5.19 -5.40
C GLY A 211 -10.66 -5.38 -5.11
N ALA A 212 -9.99 -4.42 -4.48
CA ALA A 212 -8.58 -4.55 -4.10
C ALA A 212 -8.38 -5.67 -3.07
N THR A 213 -7.20 -6.26 -3.08
CA THR A 213 -6.84 -7.32 -2.13
C THR A 213 -5.53 -6.98 -1.44
N SER A 214 -5.51 -7.07 -0.11
CA SER A 214 -4.28 -7.02 0.68
C SER A 214 -4.04 -8.35 1.37
N THR A 215 -2.90 -8.98 1.10
CA THR A 215 -2.42 -10.20 1.78
C THR A 215 -1.15 -9.94 2.59
N GLY A 216 -0.62 -8.71 2.53
CA GLY A 216 0.54 -8.28 3.28
C GLY A 216 0.34 -8.36 4.79
N LYS A 217 1.43 -8.48 5.55
CA LYS A 217 1.37 -8.58 7.02
C LYS A 217 0.62 -7.40 7.65
N TYR A 218 0.89 -6.20 7.17
CA TYR A 218 0.36 -4.95 7.70
C TYR A 218 -0.31 -4.12 6.61
N THR A 219 -1.56 -3.71 6.83
CA THR A 219 -2.21 -2.66 6.05
C THR A 219 -2.79 -1.61 6.98
N SER A 220 -2.33 -0.37 6.88
CA SER A 220 -2.71 0.70 7.81
C SER A 220 -3.25 1.91 7.07
N PHE A 221 -4.38 2.41 7.56
CA PHE A 221 -5.02 3.68 7.26
C PHE A 221 -5.21 4.48 8.57
N SER A 222 -4.39 4.20 9.58
CA SER A 222 -4.53 4.82 10.90
C SER A 222 -4.38 6.34 10.78
N GLY A 223 -5.29 7.11 11.36
CA GLY A 223 -5.29 8.57 11.27
C GLY A 223 -5.62 9.15 9.89
N ALA A 224 -5.87 8.32 8.88
CA ALA A 224 -6.14 8.80 7.53
C ALA A 224 -7.45 9.62 7.43
N ALA A 225 -7.44 10.65 6.58
CA ALA A 225 -8.58 11.52 6.32
C ALA A 225 -9.16 11.27 4.93
N PHE A 226 -10.32 10.61 4.86
CA PHE A 226 -11.08 10.37 3.64
C PHE A 226 -12.10 11.50 3.41
N SER A 227 -11.66 12.53 2.68
CA SER A 227 -12.42 13.75 2.36
C SER A 227 -12.96 13.78 0.92
N SER A 228 -12.65 12.78 0.09
CA SER A 228 -13.21 12.62 -1.25
C SER A 228 -14.74 12.53 -1.20
N LYS A 229 -15.44 13.10 -2.19
CA LYS A 229 -16.92 13.03 -2.21
C LYS A 229 -17.41 11.58 -2.13
N ARG A 230 -16.73 10.63 -2.77
CA ARG A 230 -17.04 9.20 -2.70
C ARG A 230 -15.79 8.41 -2.33
N THR A 231 -15.85 7.63 -1.27
CA THR A 231 -14.82 6.67 -0.88
C THR A 231 -15.37 5.27 -1.05
N ASN A 232 -14.70 4.42 -1.82
CA ASN A 232 -15.17 3.08 -2.16
C ASN A 232 -14.17 1.98 -1.77
N PHE A 233 -14.56 1.15 -0.80
CA PHE A 233 -13.91 -0.09 -0.38
C PHE A 233 -14.77 -1.32 -0.70
N GLU A 234 -15.79 -1.17 -1.55
CA GLU A 234 -16.68 -2.26 -1.91
C GLU A 234 -15.89 -3.45 -2.47
N ASN A 235 -16.24 -4.65 -1.98
CA ASN A 235 -15.64 -5.92 -2.38
C ASN A 235 -14.12 -6.03 -2.11
N VAL A 236 -13.55 -5.17 -1.28
CA VAL A 236 -12.15 -5.29 -0.83
C VAL A 236 -11.95 -6.52 0.03
N THR A 237 -10.79 -7.17 -0.08
CA THR A 237 -10.40 -8.26 0.83
C THR A 237 -9.12 -7.93 1.58
N PHE A 238 -9.22 -7.83 2.91
CA PHE A 238 -8.07 -7.74 3.82
C PHE A 238 -7.80 -9.12 4.41
N ASN A 239 -6.72 -9.76 3.98
CA ASN A 239 -6.31 -11.11 4.34
C ASN A 239 -4.90 -11.18 4.94
N GLY A 240 -4.39 -10.03 5.40
CA GLY A 240 -3.12 -9.91 6.14
C GLY A 240 -3.21 -10.36 7.59
N GLU A 241 -2.20 -10.05 8.40
CA GLU A 241 -2.27 -10.27 9.85
C GLU A 241 -3.03 -9.12 10.53
N TYR A 242 -2.71 -7.88 10.16
CA TYR A 242 -3.26 -6.68 10.77
C TYR A 242 -3.83 -5.71 9.74
N THR A 243 -5.01 -5.17 10.05
CA THR A 243 -5.64 -4.10 9.27
C THR A 243 -6.10 -3.00 10.21
N TRP A 244 -5.59 -1.79 10.03
CA TRP A 244 -5.89 -0.65 10.91
C TRP A 244 -6.55 0.49 10.15
N PHE A 245 -7.71 0.91 10.63
CA PHE A 245 -8.41 2.16 10.35
C PHE A 245 -8.54 2.99 11.63
N SER A 246 -7.69 2.73 12.63
CA SER A 246 -7.75 3.39 13.93
C SER A 246 -7.66 4.91 13.76
N LYS A 247 -8.58 5.67 14.35
CA LYS A 247 -8.63 7.14 14.23
C LYS A 247 -8.80 7.68 12.80
N ALA A 248 -9.11 6.83 11.82
CA ALA A 248 -9.42 7.30 10.47
C ALA A 248 -10.73 8.10 10.47
N THR A 249 -10.82 9.13 9.62
CA THR A 249 -12.01 9.98 9.50
C THR A 249 -12.58 9.91 8.08
N PHE A 250 -13.87 9.62 7.96
CA PHE A 250 -14.61 9.60 6.68
C PHE A 250 -15.62 10.74 6.65
N SER A 251 -15.34 11.81 5.89
CA SER A 251 -16.14 13.04 5.87
C SER A 251 -16.69 13.43 4.49
N GLY A 252 -16.53 12.55 3.50
CA GLY A 252 -17.11 12.69 2.17
C GLY A 252 -18.64 12.63 2.14
N LYS A 253 -19.25 12.57 0.95
CA LYS A 253 -20.69 12.31 0.84
C LYS A 253 -21.02 10.85 1.10
N SER A 254 -20.15 9.93 0.67
CA SER A 254 -20.37 8.50 0.89
C SER A 254 -19.08 7.75 1.20
N ALA A 255 -19.16 6.82 2.15
CA ALA A 255 -18.14 5.82 2.44
C ALA A 255 -18.74 4.41 2.30
N ASN A 256 -18.29 3.65 1.30
CA ASN A 256 -18.86 2.34 0.95
C ASN A 256 -17.89 1.21 1.33
N PHE A 257 -18.30 0.32 2.23
CA PHE A 257 -17.62 -0.92 2.61
C PHE A 257 -18.50 -2.16 2.32
N GLU A 258 -19.45 -2.04 1.39
CA GLU A 258 -20.34 -3.13 1.03
C GLU A 258 -19.52 -4.33 0.53
N TRP A 259 -19.86 -5.55 0.98
CA TRP A 259 -19.15 -6.77 0.61
C TRP A 259 -17.65 -6.82 0.96
N THR A 260 -17.13 -5.86 1.74
CA THR A 260 -15.73 -5.91 2.19
C THR A 260 -15.50 -7.10 3.12
N ARG A 261 -14.38 -7.80 2.96
CA ARG A 261 -14.00 -8.98 3.76
C ARG A 261 -12.80 -8.63 4.63
N PHE A 262 -13.03 -8.44 5.92
CA PHE A 262 -12.02 -8.27 6.96
C PHE A 262 -11.68 -9.63 7.56
N ARG A 263 -10.62 -10.25 7.04
CA ARG A 263 -10.14 -11.60 7.39
C ARG A 263 -8.79 -11.58 8.08
N SER A 264 -8.39 -10.43 8.62
CA SER A 264 -7.07 -10.25 9.23
C SER A 264 -6.86 -11.29 10.33
N SER A 265 -5.79 -12.09 10.23
CA SER A 265 -5.62 -13.25 11.09
C SER A 265 -5.38 -12.90 12.56
N GLU A 266 -4.98 -11.66 12.85
CA GLU A 266 -4.72 -11.19 14.22
C GLU A 266 -5.73 -10.10 14.62
N TYR A 267 -5.82 -9.01 13.85
CA TYR A 267 -6.59 -7.85 14.27
C TYR A 267 -7.10 -6.98 13.12
N THR A 268 -8.38 -6.60 13.17
CA THR A 268 -8.96 -5.51 12.39
C THR A 268 -9.41 -4.40 13.34
N SER A 269 -8.85 -3.19 13.21
CA SER A 269 -9.18 -2.07 14.08
C SER A 269 -9.86 -0.92 13.34
N PHE A 270 -10.97 -0.45 13.87
CA PHE A 270 -11.61 0.84 13.61
C PHE A 270 -11.64 1.68 14.89
N SER A 271 -10.79 1.37 15.87
CA SER A 271 -10.83 2.03 17.18
C SER A 271 -10.61 3.54 17.05
N GLY A 272 -11.51 4.36 17.61
CA GLY A 272 -11.47 5.82 17.49
C GLY A 272 -11.77 6.35 16.08
N ALA A 273 -12.14 5.50 15.11
CA ALA A 273 -12.49 5.96 13.78
C ALA A 273 -13.78 6.79 13.80
N THR A 274 -13.90 7.77 12.91
CA THR A 274 -15.08 8.63 12.84
C THR A 274 -15.71 8.62 11.44
N PHE A 275 -16.98 8.24 11.37
CA PHE A 275 -17.78 8.18 10.16
C PHE A 275 -18.80 9.33 10.14
N ARG A 276 -18.48 10.41 9.42
CA ARG A 276 -19.33 11.61 9.24
C ARG A 276 -19.90 11.76 7.83
N SER A 277 -19.64 10.78 6.96
CA SER A 277 -20.18 10.85 5.60
C SER A 277 -21.70 10.82 5.64
N GLU A 278 -22.37 11.53 4.73
CA GLU A 278 -23.85 11.54 4.67
C GLU A 278 -24.38 10.09 4.71
N TYR A 279 -23.75 9.20 3.92
CA TYR A 279 -24.04 7.77 3.92
C TYR A 279 -22.77 6.95 4.17
N THR A 280 -22.78 6.09 5.19
CA THR A 280 -21.74 5.05 5.39
C THR A 280 -22.40 3.68 5.42
N THR A 281 -21.93 2.76 4.58
CA THR A 281 -22.45 1.39 4.56
C THR A 281 -21.34 0.37 4.76
N PHE A 282 -21.61 -0.62 5.59
CA PHE A 282 -20.90 -1.88 5.79
C PHE A 282 -21.83 -3.05 5.45
N ASP A 283 -22.83 -2.80 4.61
CA ASP A 283 -23.84 -3.82 4.31
C ASP A 283 -23.17 -5.04 3.71
N ARG A 284 -23.54 -6.22 4.19
CA ARG A 284 -22.95 -7.50 3.73
C ARG A 284 -21.43 -7.58 3.89
N ALA A 285 -20.81 -6.69 4.64
CA ALA A 285 -19.41 -6.80 5.03
C ALA A 285 -19.23 -8.04 5.93
N THR A 286 -18.06 -8.67 5.82
CA THR A 286 -17.70 -9.85 6.62
C THR A 286 -16.53 -9.54 7.52
N PHE A 287 -16.74 -9.67 8.84
CA PHE A 287 -15.70 -9.62 9.86
C PHE A 287 -15.50 -11.04 10.37
N SER A 288 -14.39 -11.67 9.96
CA SER A 288 -14.11 -13.09 10.24
C SER A 288 -12.64 -13.35 10.61
N GLY A 289 -11.90 -12.30 10.94
CA GLY A 289 -10.55 -12.40 11.48
C GLY A 289 -10.54 -12.88 12.94
N ASP A 290 -9.41 -12.76 13.62
CA ASP A 290 -9.35 -13.13 15.04
C ASP A 290 -10.11 -12.15 15.92
N TYR A 291 -9.90 -10.85 15.75
CA TYR A 291 -10.57 -9.83 16.54
C TYR A 291 -10.90 -8.60 15.69
N THR A 292 -12.08 -8.02 15.94
CA THR A 292 -12.50 -6.77 15.29
C THR A 292 -12.89 -5.73 16.33
N SER A 293 -12.33 -4.53 16.24
CA SER A 293 -12.59 -3.45 17.19
C SER A 293 -13.21 -2.24 16.52
N PHE A 294 -14.32 -1.75 17.06
CA PHE A 294 -14.91 -0.44 16.82
C PHE A 294 -14.90 0.40 18.10
N THR A 295 -14.06 0.06 19.07
CA THR A 295 -13.98 0.75 20.37
C THR A 295 -13.77 2.24 20.19
N GLU A 296 -14.51 3.08 20.92
CA GLU A 296 -14.42 4.56 20.83
C GLU A 296 -14.68 5.14 19.43
N SER A 297 -15.23 4.37 18.49
CA SER A 297 -15.60 4.88 17.17
C SER A 297 -16.82 5.80 17.25
N THR A 298 -16.95 6.72 16.29
CA THR A 298 -18.06 7.66 16.22
C THR A 298 -18.80 7.52 14.89
N PHE A 299 -20.10 7.27 14.96
CA PHE A 299 -21.01 7.11 13.83
C PHE A 299 -21.96 8.32 13.80
N ASP A 300 -21.62 9.33 13.02
CA ASP A 300 -22.18 10.70 13.06
C ASP A 300 -22.62 11.22 11.67
N GLY A 301 -22.81 10.29 10.72
CA GLY A 301 -23.39 10.59 9.40
C GLY A 301 -24.91 10.75 9.43
N GLU A 302 -25.57 10.90 8.27
CA GLU A 302 -27.03 10.84 8.24
C GLU A 302 -27.50 9.39 8.42
N ILE A 303 -26.96 8.48 7.61
CA ILE A 303 -27.27 7.05 7.65
C ILE A 303 -26.00 6.23 7.75
N ILE A 304 -25.98 5.33 8.72
CA ILE A 304 -24.97 4.31 8.93
C ILE A 304 -25.64 2.95 8.85
N SER A 305 -25.12 2.04 8.03
CA SER A 305 -25.74 0.74 7.81
C SER A 305 -24.73 -0.40 7.93
N PHE A 306 -25.10 -1.45 8.65
CA PHE A 306 -24.42 -2.74 8.80
C PHE A 306 -25.40 -3.87 8.47
N ASP A 307 -26.39 -3.59 7.62
CA ASP A 307 -27.46 -4.53 7.31
C ASP A 307 -26.87 -5.75 6.58
N GLU A 308 -27.36 -6.94 6.93
CA GLU A 308 -26.83 -8.21 6.41
C GLU A 308 -25.32 -8.44 6.66
N ALA A 309 -24.66 -7.67 7.53
CA ALA A 309 -23.27 -7.91 7.88
C ALA A 309 -23.08 -9.27 8.57
N THR A 310 -21.87 -9.82 8.44
CA THR A 310 -21.45 -11.09 9.05
C THR A 310 -20.42 -10.80 10.12
N PHE A 311 -20.79 -10.90 11.39
CA PHE A 311 -19.89 -10.78 12.53
C PHE A 311 -19.54 -12.16 13.07
N SER A 312 -18.34 -12.64 12.76
CA SER A 312 -17.89 -14.01 13.02
C SER A 312 -16.45 -14.09 13.53
N SER A 313 -15.86 -12.98 13.95
CA SER A 313 -14.49 -12.91 14.45
C SER A 313 -14.29 -13.86 15.64
N ARG A 314 -13.20 -14.63 15.64
CA ARG A 314 -12.99 -15.78 16.55
C ARG A 314 -13.03 -15.39 18.04
N LEU A 315 -12.35 -14.29 18.37
CA LEU A 315 -12.25 -13.70 19.71
C LEU A 315 -13.38 -12.70 19.97
N GLY A 316 -13.99 -12.13 18.94
CA GLY A 316 -15.17 -11.28 19.01
C GLY A 316 -15.07 -10.01 18.19
N THR A 317 -16.19 -9.28 18.12
CA THR A 317 -16.27 -7.92 17.59
C THR A 317 -16.75 -7.00 18.71
N THR A 318 -16.06 -5.88 18.98
CA THR A 318 -16.48 -4.95 20.04
C THR A 318 -16.83 -3.58 19.47
N PHE A 319 -17.87 -2.95 20.03
CA PHE A 319 -18.28 -1.56 19.79
C PHE A 319 -18.32 -0.78 21.12
N ARG A 320 -17.51 -1.18 22.11
CA ARG A 320 -17.49 -0.52 23.41
C ARG A 320 -17.13 0.95 23.29
N HIS A 321 -17.84 1.80 24.02
CA HIS A 321 -17.67 3.25 23.97
C HIS A 321 -17.85 3.85 22.56
N ALA A 322 -18.45 3.11 21.62
CA ALA A 322 -18.81 3.67 20.33
C ALA A 322 -19.99 4.64 20.50
N THR A 323 -19.94 5.76 19.78
CA THR A 323 -20.98 6.78 19.80
C THR A 323 -21.83 6.67 18.55
N PHE A 324 -23.14 6.54 18.70
CA PHE A 324 -24.12 6.47 17.61
C PHE A 324 -24.98 7.75 17.59
N SER A 325 -24.49 8.79 16.94
CA SER A 325 -25.18 10.10 16.80
C SER A 325 -25.84 10.31 15.45
N ALA A 326 -25.66 9.39 14.50
CA ALA A 326 -26.33 9.42 13.21
C ALA A 326 -27.86 9.43 13.34
N THR A 327 -28.55 9.94 12.31
CA THR A 327 -30.03 9.92 12.29
C THR A 327 -30.54 8.49 12.33
N LYS A 328 -29.87 7.57 11.62
CA LYS A 328 -30.13 6.14 11.67
C LYS A 328 -28.82 5.35 11.64
N THR A 329 -28.66 4.42 12.57
CA THR A 329 -27.67 3.33 12.51
C THR A 329 -28.40 1.99 12.43
N SER A 330 -28.18 1.21 11.38
CA SER A 330 -28.92 -0.03 11.11
C SER A 330 -28.02 -1.26 11.23
N PHE A 331 -28.48 -2.30 11.92
CA PHE A 331 -27.87 -3.64 12.02
C PHE A 331 -28.90 -4.72 11.66
N GLU A 332 -29.78 -4.44 10.70
CA GLU A 332 -30.92 -5.29 10.38
C GLU A 332 -30.52 -6.56 9.63
N ASN A 333 -31.18 -7.67 9.97
CA ASN A 333 -31.01 -8.97 9.31
C ASN A 333 -29.54 -9.43 9.18
N PRO A 334 -28.72 -9.41 10.24
CA PRO A 334 -27.33 -9.85 10.14
C PRO A 334 -27.27 -11.29 9.65
N ARG A 335 -26.28 -11.63 8.82
CA ARG A 335 -26.11 -13.02 8.37
C ARG A 335 -25.53 -13.90 9.48
N VAL A 336 -24.66 -13.32 10.31
CA VAL A 336 -24.08 -13.94 11.50
C VAL A 336 -23.88 -12.87 12.57
N TRP A 337 -24.21 -13.19 13.82
CA TRP A 337 -24.06 -12.31 14.98
C TRP A 337 -23.44 -13.09 16.15
N ILE A 338 -22.10 -13.25 16.14
CA ILE A 338 -21.36 -14.05 17.13
C ILE A 338 -20.37 -13.17 17.89
N LYS A 339 -20.43 -13.21 19.23
CA LYS A 339 -19.51 -12.48 20.13
C LYS A 339 -19.37 -11.00 19.77
N VAL A 340 -20.49 -10.36 19.46
CA VAL A 340 -20.56 -8.91 19.29
C VAL A 340 -20.83 -8.29 20.65
N GLU A 341 -20.04 -7.28 21.03
CA GLU A 341 -20.19 -6.56 22.29
C GLU A 341 -20.61 -5.10 22.06
N MET A 342 -21.77 -4.72 22.59
CA MET A 342 -22.22 -3.32 22.72
C MET A 342 -22.25 -2.89 24.20
N ASP A 343 -22.24 -1.58 24.45
CA ASP A 343 -22.30 -1.03 25.81
C ASP A 343 -23.63 -1.34 26.53
N TRP A 344 -24.73 -1.52 25.78
CA TRP A 344 -26.03 -1.91 26.31
C TRP A 344 -26.28 -3.43 26.31
N ASP A 345 -25.27 -4.25 26.00
CA ASP A 345 -25.36 -5.71 26.14
C ASP A 345 -25.11 -6.14 27.59
N ARG A 346 -25.90 -7.11 28.05
CA ARG A 346 -25.70 -7.76 29.36
C ARG A 346 -24.70 -8.90 29.21
N LEU A 347 -23.45 -8.67 29.60
CA LEU A 347 -22.44 -9.74 29.59
C LEU A 347 -22.69 -10.76 30.72
N PRO A 348 -22.42 -12.06 30.48
CA PRO A 348 -22.42 -13.06 31.53
C PRO A 348 -21.43 -12.68 32.64
N GLY A 349 -21.94 -12.36 33.83
CA GLY A 349 -21.13 -11.95 34.99
C GLY A 349 -21.11 -10.44 35.29
N SER A 350 -21.79 -9.60 34.50
CA SER A 350 -21.99 -8.19 34.85
C SER A 350 -23.05 -8.07 35.96
N VAL A 351 -22.62 -7.76 37.18
CA VAL A 351 -23.48 -7.67 38.38
C VAL A 351 -23.69 -6.23 38.87
N ALA A 352 -23.15 -5.22 38.18
CA ALA A 352 -23.09 -3.84 38.69
C ALA A 352 -23.74 -2.82 37.74
N GLY A 353 -24.76 -2.13 38.26
CA GLY A 353 -25.34 -0.90 37.69
C GLY A 353 -26.42 -1.09 36.61
N PRO A 354 -27.25 -0.06 36.35
CA PRO A 354 -28.11 -0.04 35.18
C PRO A 354 -27.24 0.01 33.92
N LEU A 355 -27.55 -0.84 32.93
CA LEU A 355 -26.91 -0.73 31.62
C LEU A 355 -27.31 0.60 30.96
N PRO A 356 -26.42 1.18 30.14
CA PRO A 356 -26.82 2.18 29.16
C PRO A 356 -28.00 1.66 28.33
N THR A 357 -28.94 2.53 27.98
CA THR A 357 -30.02 2.20 27.05
C THR A 357 -29.50 2.25 25.62
N GLN A 358 -29.94 1.32 24.78
CA GLN A 358 -29.74 1.40 23.33
C GLN A 358 -30.20 2.78 22.81
N PRO A 359 -29.39 3.48 22.00
CA PRO A 359 -29.80 4.74 21.37
C PRO A 359 -31.01 4.55 20.46
N ALA A 360 -31.94 5.50 20.46
CA ALA A 360 -33.14 5.44 19.62
C ALA A 360 -32.85 5.48 18.11
N SER A 361 -31.67 5.96 17.71
CA SER A 361 -31.19 5.93 16.33
C SER A 361 -30.70 4.55 15.87
N VAL A 362 -30.48 3.61 16.79
CA VAL A 362 -29.93 2.28 16.50
C VAL A 362 -31.07 1.28 16.28
N HIS A 363 -31.02 0.57 15.15
CA HIS A 363 -31.99 -0.45 14.74
C HIS A 363 -31.31 -1.81 14.53
N PRO A 364 -32.02 -2.93 14.74
CA PRO A 364 -33.39 -3.03 15.25
C PRO A 364 -33.51 -2.62 16.73
N HIS A 365 -34.71 -2.25 17.17
CA HIS A 365 -34.97 -1.96 18.60
C HIS A 365 -35.12 -3.23 19.43
N GLU A 366 -35.42 -4.37 18.80
CA GLU A 366 -35.29 -5.69 19.43
C GLU A 366 -33.82 -6.12 19.35
N TRP A 367 -33.18 -6.27 20.51
CA TRP A 367 -31.73 -6.45 20.60
C TRP A 367 -31.34 -7.66 21.46
N PRO A 368 -30.31 -8.44 21.08
CA PRO A 368 -29.50 -8.33 19.85
C PRO A 368 -30.26 -8.74 18.59
N PRO A 369 -29.86 -8.25 17.40
CA PRO A 369 -30.48 -8.67 16.14
C PRO A 369 -30.26 -10.17 15.90
N VAL A 370 -31.34 -10.87 15.55
CA VAL A 370 -31.30 -12.31 15.30
C VAL A 370 -31.05 -12.59 13.82
N PRO A 371 -30.02 -13.38 13.46
CA PRO A 371 -29.83 -13.79 12.08
C PRO A 371 -31.04 -14.55 11.54
N LYS A 372 -31.55 -14.12 10.39
CA LYS A 372 -32.60 -14.89 9.70
C LYS A 372 -31.93 -16.02 8.91
N PRO A 373 -32.44 -17.27 9.00
CA PRO A 373 -31.92 -18.35 8.18
C PRO A 373 -32.05 -17.98 6.70
N LEU A 374 -30.98 -18.22 5.93
CA LEU A 374 -31.00 -18.05 4.48
C LEU A 374 -32.16 -18.90 3.92
N THR A 375 -33.19 -18.25 3.40
CA THR A 375 -34.17 -18.93 2.54
C THR A 375 -33.39 -19.34 1.29
N GLY A 376 -33.23 -20.66 1.12
CA GLY A 376 -32.30 -21.28 0.17
C GLY A 376 -32.65 -21.13 -1.29
#